data_AF-A0A6J7H378-F1
#
_entry.id   AF-A0A6J7H378-F1
#
_cell.length_a   1.000
_cell.length_b   1.000
_cell.length_c   1.000
_cell.angle_alpha   90.00
_cell.angle_beta   90.00
_cell.angle_gamma   90.00
#
_symmetry.space_group_name_H-M   'P 1'
#
loop_
_entity.id
_entity.type
_entity.pdbx_description
1 polymer ?
#
loop_
_entity_poly.entity_id
_entity_poly.type
_entity_poly.pdbx_seq_one_letter_code
_entity_poly.pdbx_strand_id
1 'polypeptide(L)'
;MNEPEHVSWGSAEFVAAEEMNRYRGYWWAPSGHQIAACRVDESPIDEWFIADPAHPERQPTAIRYPAAGTNNALVSLHVIHVIDSARVAITWDVESFPYLTTVEWIDDDSLLLSVCARDQQTIVVLRASASDGTTTELWRDSNNTWVDLVSGSPALTKSAQLVVVADRDDVKRILVDGNAVTPTSLNVRSLVSVSDEAIVFMANEITHPEAVSAWKWTPSSVEVLTPLDGIHSIAIGGPTTVIRRASINLVRATTTVSTTLHGAATTHIIESFSEEALVQPNVQFIRAGKRQIPCALILPRDIKPGTKLPVLMDPYGGPHAQRVVDSYTAHCTSQWFADQGFAVLVVDGRGTPGLGTEWERSVYLDLATAVLEDQVDALQAVAADHPELDLDRVAIRGWSFGGYLAALAVLRRPDVFHSAVAGAPVTEWRLYDTFYTERYLGNPAIDAAPYESTSLINEAHKLSRPLLLVHGLADDNVVAAHTLQFSSALLAAGKPHEVLPLSGVTHMTPQAVVAENLLLHQLDFLRRTL
;
A
#
# COMPACT_ATOMS: atom_id res chain seq x y z
N MET A 1 -15.65 -30.11 -18.98
CA MET A 1 -15.46 -30.61 -17.61
C MET A 1 -16.37 -29.80 -16.72
N ASN A 2 -17.13 -30.45 -15.83
CA ASN A 2 -17.97 -29.77 -14.85
C ASN A 2 -17.09 -29.51 -13.62
N GLU A 3 -16.35 -28.41 -13.63
CA GLU A 3 -15.74 -27.91 -12.40
C GLU A 3 -16.85 -27.43 -11.45
N PRO A 4 -16.65 -27.50 -10.12
CA PRO A 4 -17.53 -26.85 -9.17
C PRO A 4 -17.66 -25.35 -9.43
N GLU A 5 -18.78 -24.75 -9.03
CA GLU A 5 -19.07 -23.32 -9.22
C GLU A 5 -18.00 -22.40 -8.60
N HIS A 6 -17.36 -22.83 -7.51
CA HIS A 6 -16.34 -22.09 -6.77
C HIS A 6 -14.90 -22.30 -7.29
N VAL A 7 -14.76 -22.94 -8.45
CA VAL A 7 -13.46 -23.18 -9.07
C VAL A 7 -13.32 -22.32 -10.32
N SER A 8 -12.29 -21.50 -10.34
CA SER A 8 -11.94 -20.68 -11.49
C SER A 8 -10.57 -21.07 -12.05
N TRP A 9 -10.35 -20.75 -13.32
CA TRP A 9 -9.09 -20.95 -14.02
C TRP A 9 -8.64 -19.62 -14.63
N GLY A 10 -7.36 -19.29 -14.48
CA GLY A 10 -6.77 -18.07 -15.05
C GLY A 10 -7.07 -16.78 -14.27
N SER A 11 -7.87 -16.83 -13.21
CA SER A 11 -8.09 -15.68 -12.33
C SER A 11 -7.09 -15.67 -11.17
N ALA A 12 -6.81 -14.48 -10.64
CA ALA A 12 -6.25 -14.36 -9.31
C ALA A 12 -7.37 -14.46 -8.27
N GLU A 13 -7.06 -15.07 -7.13
CA GLU A 13 -7.85 -15.05 -5.91
C GLU A 13 -7.79 -13.67 -5.23
N PHE A 14 -8.79 -13.36 -4.39
CA PHE A 14 -8.93 -12.07 -3.70
C PHE A 14 -7.60 -11.57 -3.09
N VAL A 15 -6.99 -12.37 -2.22
CA VAL A 15 -5.74 -12.03 -1.52
C VAL A 15 -4.58 -11.71 -2.47
N ALA A 16 -4.48 -12.40 -3.60
CA ALA A 16 -3.41 -12.13 -4.56
C ALA A 16 -3.64 -10.82 -5.32
N ALA A 17 -4.89 -10.55 -5.69
CA ALA A 17 -5.26 -9.30 -6.37
C ALA A 17 -5.10 -8.10 -5.44
N GLU A 18 -5.58 -8.20 -4.20
CA GLU A 18 -5.59 -7.11 -3.23
C GLU A 18 -4.21 -6.88 -2.62
N GLU A 19 -3.51 -7.94 -2.19
CA GLU A 19 -2.34 -7.80 -1.30
C GLU A 19 -0.99 -8.20 -1.91
N MET A 20 -0.99 -8.95 -3.02
CA MET A 20 0.24 -9.37 -3.72
C MET A 20 0.48 -8.61 -5.02
N ASN A 21 -0.42 -7.69 -5.40
CA ASN A 21 -0.38 -6.98 -6.67
C ASN A 21 -0.38 -7.92 -7.89
N ARG A 22 -1.06 -9.06 -7.78
CA ARG A 22 -1.22 -10.08 -8.84
C ARG A 22 -2.69 -10.13 -9.28
N TYR A 23 -3.03 -9.35 -10.31
CA TYR A 23 -4.41 -9.25 -10.83
C TYR A 23 -4.79 -10.32 -11.88
N ARG A 24 -3.84 -11.16 -12.28
CA ARG A 24 -4.08 -12.24 -13.27
C ARG A 24 -3.63 -13.58 -12.70
N GLY A 25 -4.24 -14.65 -13.17
CA GLY A 25 -3.85 -16.03 -12.88
C GLY A 25 -3.40 -16.78 -14.12
N TYR A 26 -2.97 -16.11 -15.20
CA TYR A 26 -2.46 -16.78 -16.40
C TYR A 26 -1.29 -16.05 -17.06
N TRP A 27 -0.43 -16.82 -17.74
CA TRP A 27 0.78 -16.34 -18.40
C TRP A 27 1.05 -17.15 -19.68
N TRP A 28 1.15 -16.46 -20.81
CA TRP A 28 1.49 -17.08 -22.10
C TRP A 28 2.98 -17.40 -22.20
N ALA A 29 3.30 -18.60 -22.67
CA ALA A 29 4.67 -18.95 -23.04
C ALA A 29 5.16 -18.08 -24.21
N PRO A 30 6.47 -17.84 -24.35
CA PRO A 30 7.02 -17.01 -25.43
C PRO A 30 6.60 -17.45 -26.83
N SER A 31 6.49 -18.76 -27.09
CA SER A 31 5.99 -19.29 -28.38
C SER A 31 4.49 -19.09 -28.62
N GLY A 32 3.70 -18.88 -27.56
CA GLY A 32 2.24 -18.89 -27.62
C GLY A 32 1.61 -20.29 -27.75
N HIS A 33 2.38 -21.38 -27.70
CA HIS A 33 1.84 -22.75 -27.77
C HIS A 33 1.33 -23.30 -26.43
N GLN A 34 1.69 -22.63 -25.34
CA GLN A 34 1.39 -23.04 -23.97
C GLN A 34 0.95 -21.83 -23.14
N ILE A 35 0.09 -22.09 -22.16
CA ILE A 35 -0.34 -21.11 -21.16
C ILE A 35 -0.19 -21.72 -19.77
N ALA A 36 0.52 -21.04 -18.88
CA ALA A 36 0.49 -21.35 -17.46
C ALA A 36 -0.76 -20.70 -16.87
N ALA A 37 -1.58 -21.44 -16.14
CA ALA A 37 -2.83 -20.96 -15.56
C ALA A 37 -3.01 -21.49 -14.14
N CYS A 38 -3.38 -20.60 -13.23
CA CYS A 38 -3.84 -20.95 -11.90
C CYS A 38 -5.20 -21.63 -12.00
N ARG A 39 -5.37 -22.72 -11.25
CA ARG A 39 -6.68 -23.20 -10.80
C ARG A 39 -6.85 -22.73 -9.36
N VAL A 40 -7.91 -21.96 -9.12
CA VAL A 40 -8.26 -21.39 -7.82
C VAL A 40 -9.56 -22.04 -7.34
N ASP A 41 -9.55 -22.60 -6.14
CA ASP A 41 -10.70 -23.20 -5.48
C ASP A 41 -11.04 -22.41 -4.20
N GLU A 42 -12.17 -21.69 -4.25
CA GLU A 42 -12.63 -20.83 -3.16
C GLU A 42 -13.61 -21.52 -2.22
N SER A 43 -13.91 -22.80 -2.43
CA SER A 43 -14.84 -23.55 -1.58
C SER A 43 -14.50 -23.57 -0.08
N PRO A 44 -13.22 -23.49 0.36
CA PRO A 44 -12.90 -23.44 1.79
C PRO A 44 -13.10 -22.06 2.43
N ILE A 45 -13.25 -21.00 1.64
CA ILE A 45 -13.37 -19.63 2.14
C ILE A 45 -14.81 -19.39 2.61
N ASP A 46 -14.96 -18.74 3.77
CA ASP A 46 -16.27 -18.37 4.28
C ASP A 46 -16.97 -17.35 3.38
N GLU A 47 -18.29 -17.47 3.29
CA GLU A 47 -19.13 -16.58 2.49
C GLU A 47 -19.73 -15.48 3.36
N TRP A 48 -19.51 -14.23 2.95
CA TRP A 48 -20.10 -13.04 3.55
C TRP A 48 -21.11 -12.41 2.59
N PHE A 49 -21.94 -11.52 3.12
CA PHE A 49 -22.98 -10.86 2.35
C PHE A 49 -22.88 -9.34 2.48
N ILE A 50 -22.76 -8.67 1.35
CA ILE A 50 -22.87 -7.21 1.25
C ILE A 50 -24.30 -6.89 0.79
N ALA A 51 -25.08 -6.32 1.69
CA ALA A 51 -26.43 -5.83 1.38
C ALA A 51 -26.38 -4.36 0.94
N ASP A 52 -27.37 -3.92 0.17
CA ASP A 52 -27.61 -2.51 -0.13
C ASP A 52 -28.84 -2.03 0.66
N PRO A 53 -28.67 -1.41 1.85
CA PRO A 53 -29.80 -1.06 2.71
C PRO A 53 -30.73 0.00 2.12
N ALA A 54 -30.28 0.76 1.10
CA ALA A 54 -31.15 1.68 0.37
C ALA A 54 -32.09 0.95 -0.62
N HIS A 55 -31.79 -0.31 -0.93
CA HIS A 55 -32.54 -1.17 -1.83
C HIS A 55 -32.82 -2.55 -1.19
N PRO A 56 -33.58 -2.60 -0.08
CA PRO A 56 -33.81 -3.83 0.68
C PRO A 56 -34.54 -4.93 -0.09
N GLU A 57 -35.14 -4.60 -1.25
CA GLU A 57 -35.73 -5.56 -2.18
C GLU A 57 -34.69 -6.38 -2.96
N ARG A 58 -33.44 -5.91 -3.04
CA ARG A 58 -32.35 -6.60 -3.74
C ARG A 58 -31.75 -7.69 -2.88
N GLN A 59 -31.41 -8.81 -3.50
CA GLN A 59 -30.65 -9.83 -2.80
C GLN A 59 -29.24 -9.32 -2.48
N PRO A 60 -28.70 -9.61 -1.28
CA PRO A 60 -27.32 -9.29 -0.95
C PRO A 60 -26.34 -9.96 -1.90
N THR A 61 -25.23 -9.28 -2.20
CA THR A 61 -24.11 -9.84 -2.95
C THR A 61 -23.32 -10.77 -2.04
N ALA A 62 -23.20 -12.04 -2.41
CA ALA A 62 -22.30 -12.98 -1.75
C ALA A 62 -20.85 -12.71 -2.17
N ILE A 63 -19.93 -12.70 -1.20
CA ILE A 63 -18.49 -12.58 -1.42
C ILE A 63 -17.76 -13.69 -0.65
N ARG A 64 -16.66 -14.20 -1.19
CA ARG A 64 -15.74 -15.10 -0.48
C ARG A 64 -14.60 -14.26 0.06
N TYR A 65 -14.56 -14.04 1.38
CA TYR A 65 -13.58 -13.16 2.01
C TYR A 65 -12.73 -13.94 3.01
N PRO A 66 -11.43 -14.15 2.73
CA PRO A 66 -10.54 -14.89 3.62
C PRO A 66 -10.09 -13.98 4.76
N ALA A 67 -10.90 -13.87 5.80
CA ALA A 67 -10.57 -13.08 6.99
C ALA A 67 -9.43 -13.70 7.80
N ALA A 68 -8.67 -12.89 8.54
CA ALA A 68 -7.53 -13.32 9.33
C ALA A 68 -7.87 -14.52 10.25
N GLY A 69 -7.03 -15.56 10.20
CA GLY A 69 -7.23 -16.82 10.93
C GLY A 69 -8.18 -17.82 10.28
N THR A 70 -8.83 -17.48 9.16
CA THR A 70 -9.70 -18.40 8.39
C THR A 70 -8.96 -19.07 7.22
N ASN A 71 -9.66 -19.80 6.36
CA ASN A 71 -9.04 -20.48 5.22
C ASN A 71 -8.80 -19.53 4.04
N ASN A 72 -7.70 -19.78 3.31
CA ASN A 72 -7.46 -19.18 2.00
C ASN A 72 -8.02 -20.06 0.87
N ALA A 73 -8.06 -19.50 -0.34
CA ALA A 73 -8.31 -20.29 -1.56
C ALA A 73 -7.20 -21.34 -1.75
N LEU A 74 -7.54 -22.49 -2.32
CA LEU A 74 -6.55 -23.48 -2.75
C LEU A 74 -6.09 -23.14 -4.16
N VAL A 75 -4.82 -22.78 -4.30
CA VAL A 75 -4.22 -22.36 -5.57
C VAL A 75 -3.27 -23.44 -6.07
N SER A 76 -3.40 -23.82 -7.34
CA SER A 76 -2.45 -24.69 -8.04
C SER A 76 -2.12 -24.11 -9.42
N LEU A 77 -0.93 -24.39 -9.94
CA LEU A 77 -0.46 -23.89 -11.24
C LEU A 77 -0.37 -25.04 -12.24
N HIS A 78 -0.87 -24.83 -13.46
CA HIS A 78 -0.83 -25.83 -14.53
C HIS A 78 -0.34 -25.21 -15.82
N VAL A 79 0.49 -25.91 -16.57
CA VAL A 79 0.79 -25.61 -17.96
C VAL A 79 -0.20 -26.33 -18.85
N ILE A 80 -0.86 -25.59 -19.74
CA ILE A 80 -1.88 -26.08 -20.66
C ILE A 80 -1.37 -25.89 -22.09
N HIS A 81 -1.29 -26.99 -22.84
CA HIS A 81 -0.98 -26.97 -24.26
C HIS A 81 -2.22 -26.54 -25.06
N VAL A 82 -2.04 -25.56 -25.95
CA VAL A 82 -3.18 -24.91 -26.64
C VAL A 82 -3.87 -25.84 -27.64
N ILE A 83 -3.11 -26.72 -28.29
CA ILE A 83 -3.60 -27.52 -29.43
C ILE A 83 -4.40 -28.74 -28.96
N ASP A 84 -3.86 -29.49 -28.00
CA ASP A 84 -4.43 -30.75 -27.54
C ASP A 84 -5.04 -30.67 -26.13
N SER A 85 -4.96 -29.51 -25.48
CA SER A 85 -5.42 -29.29 -24.10
C SER A 85 -4.74 -30.21 -23.06
N ALA A 86 -3.59 -30.80 -23.39
CA ALA A 86 -2.78 -31.53 -22.42
C ALA A 86 -2.36 -30.60 -21.28
N ARG A 87 -2.32 -31.15 -20.06
CA ARG A 87 -2.05 -30.38 -18.84
C ARG A 87 -0.92 -31.00 -18.06
N VAL A 88 -0.01 -30.16 -17.60
CA VAL A 88 1.08 -30.52 -16.70
C VAL A 88 0.91 -29.69 -15.42
N ALA A 89 0.66 -30.35 -14.30
CA ALA A 89 0.55 -29.67 -13.02
C ALA A 89 1.96 -29.34 -12.50
N ILE A 90 2.21 -28.08 -12.17
CA ILE A 90 3.45 -27.65 -11.51
C ILE A 90 3.36 -28.03 -10.03
N THR A 91 4.38 -28.71 -9.51
CA THR A 91 4.39 -29.28 -8.17
C THR A 91 5.30 -28.48 -7.24
N TRP A 92 4.82 -28.11 -6.05
CA TRP A 92 5.63 -27.56 -4.96
C TRP A 92 4.97 -27.91 -3.61
N ASP A 93 5.64 -27.57 -2.52
CA ASP A 93 5.08 -27.71 -1.17
C ASP A 93 4.03 -26.63 -0.88
N VAL A 94 2.81 -26.86 -1.39
CA VAL A 94 1.64 -25.96 -1.23
C VAL A 94 1.17 -25.85 0.22
N GLU A 95 1.48 -26.85 1.07
CA GLU A 95 1.09 -26.83 2.48
C GLU A 95 1.96 -25.83 3.25
N SER A 96 3.27 -25.84 3.02
CA SER A 96 4.19 -24.88 3.63
C SER A 96 4.13 -23.49 2.96
N PHE A 97 3.88 -23.44 1.64
CA PHE A 97 3.91 -22.21 0.84
C PHE A 97 2.59 -22.05 0.04
N PRO A 98 1.48 -21.69 0.72
CA PRO A 98 0.17 -21.60 0.09
C PRO A 98 0.02 -20.39 -0.85
N TYR A 99 0.88 -19.38 -0.73
CA TYR A 99 0.79 -18.17 -1.54
C TYR A 99 1.68 -18.26 -2.78
N LEU A 100 1.08 -18.37 -3.96
CA LEU A 100 1.78 -18.18 -5.23
C LEU A 100 1.85 -16.69 -5.57
N THR A 101 3.03 -16.10 -5.46
CA THR A 101 3.21 -14.64 -5.53
C THR A 101 3.57 -14.18 -6.94
N THR A 102 4.51 -14.86 -7.61
CA THR A 102 4.92 -14.52 -8.98
C THR A 102 5.03 -15.75 -9.87
N VAL A 103 4.76 -15.56 -11.16
CA VAL A 103 4.99 -16.55 -12.23
C VAL A 103 5.47 -15.79 -13.47
N GLU A 104 6.55 -16.26 -14.07
CA GLU A 104 7.12 -15.74 -15.30
C GLU A 104 7.69 -16.89 -16.14
N TRP A 105 7.54 -16.82 -17.45
CA TRP A 105 8.18 -17.78 -18.36
C TRP A 105 9.63 -17.38 -18.60
N ILE A 106 10.54 -18.35 -18.49
CA ILE A 106 11.96 -18.17 -18.82
C ILE A 106 12.17 -18.43 -20.32
N ASP A 107 11.60 -19.54 -20.78
CA ASP A 107 11.60 -20.05 -22.15
C ASP A 107 10.32 -20.89 -22.34
N ASP A 108 10.19 -21.68 -23.41
CA ASP A 108 9.00 -22.51 -23.62
C ASP A 108 8.95 -23.78 -22.75
N ASP A 109 10.04 -24.13 -22.07
CA ASP A 109 10.18 -25.36 -21.30
C ASP A 109 10.28 -25.10 -19.78
N SER A 110 10.47 -23.85 -19.36
CA SER A 110 10.75 -23.49 -17.96
C SER A 110 10.02 -22.23 -17.49
N LEU A 111 9.53 -22.26 -16.25
CA LEU A 111 8.98 -21.11 -15.53
C LEU A 111 9.84 -20.74 -14.32
N LEU A 112 9.86 -19.45 -14.01
CA LEU A 112 10.28 -18.90 -12.72
C LEU A 112 9.02 -18.61 -11.91
N LEU A 113 8.98 -19.05 -10.66
CA LEU A 113 7.89 -18.75 -9.74
C LEU A 113 8.42 -18.46 -8.34
N SER A 114 7.66 -17.70 -7.56
CA SER A 114 7.91 -17.58 -6.13
C SER A 114 6.68 -17.92 -5.31
N VAL A 115 6.92 -18.57 -4.18
CA VAL A 115 5.91 -19.04 -3.24
C VAL A 115 6.27 -18.61 -1.82
N CYS A 116 5.27 -18.21 -1.04
CA CYS A 116 5.46 -17.60 0.28
C CYS A 116 4.70 -18.38 1.36
N ALA A 117 5.31 -18.50 2.54
CA ALA A 117 4.69 -19.12 3.70
C ALA A 117 3.51 -18.27 4.22
N ARG A 118 2.59 -18.89 4.95
CA ARG A 118 1.38 -18.21 5.43
C ARG A 118 1.68 -17.03 6.36
N ASP A 119 2.66 -17.19 7.25
CA ASP A 119 3.17 -16.13 8.14
C ASP A 119 4.02 -15.08 7.40
N GLN A 120 4.31 -15.33 6.12
CA GLN A 120 5.13 -14.50 5.26
C GLN A 120 6.54 -14.25 5.80
N GLN A 121 7.04 -15.15 6.64
CA GLN A 121 8.41 -15.09 7.17
C GLN A 121 9.41 -15.80 6.25
N THR A 122 8.94 -16.58 5.28
CA THR A 122 9.80 -17.28 4.31
C THR A 122 9.21 -17.21 2.91
N ILE A 123 10.07 -16.88 1.94
CA ILE A 123 9.77 -16.95 0.50
C ILE A 123 10.77 -17.89 -0.19
N VAL A 124 10.29 -18.60 -1.20
CA VAL A 124 11.09 -19.52 -2.01
C VAL A 124 10.91 -19.18 -3.48
N VAL A 125 12.02 -19.08 -4.20
CA VAL A 125 12.04 -18.93 -5.66
C VAL A 125 12.35 -20.28 -6.27
N LEU A 126 11.48 -20.73 -7.16
CA LEU A 126 11.52 -22.03 -7.80
C LEU A 126 11.66 -21.87 -9.32
N ARG A 127 12.38 -22.80 -9.95
CA ARG A 127 12.31 -23.05 -11.39
C ARG A 127 11.43 -24.28 -11.63
N ALA A 128 10.38 -24.15 -12.41
CA ALA A 128 9.54 -25.28 -12.83
C ALA A 128 9.83 -25.70 -14.27
N SER A 129 9.79 -27.00 -14.52
CA SER A 129 9.74 -27.59 -15.86
C SER A 129 8.29 -27.63 -16.34
N ALA A 130 8.02 -27.05 -17.51
CA ALA A 130 6.72 -27.05 -18.15
C ALA A 130 6.33 -28.44 -18.68
N SER A 131 7.32 -29.30 -18.94
CA SER A 131 7.13 -30.62 -19.56
C SER A 131 6.67 -31.70 -18.57
N ASP A 132 7.14 -31.65 -17.33
CA ASP A 132 6.88 -32.69 -16.31
C ASP A 132 6.41 -32.12 -14.95
N GLY A 133 6.37 -30.80 -14.80
CA GLY A 133 5.84 -30.13 -13.61
C GLY A 133 6.78 -30.13 -12.41
N THR A 134 7.99 -30.65 -12.55
CA THR A 134 8.96 -30.71 -11.45
C THR A 134 9.54 -29.32 -11.16
N THR A 135 9.80 -29.03 -9.88
CA THR A 135 10.43 -27.77 -9.45
C THR A 135 11.81 -27.98 -8.83
N THR A 136 12.71 -27.04 -9.07
CA THR A 136 14.00 -26.91 -8.36
C THR A 136 14.03 -25.58 -7.61
N GLU A 137 14.46 -25.60 -6.34
CA GLU A 137 14.69 -24.39 -5.57
C GLU A 137 15.93 -23.65 -6.08
N LEU A 138 15.77 -22.38 -6.43
CA LEU A 138 16.86 -21.50 -6.84
C LEU A 138 17.34 -20.64 -5.68
N TRP A 139 16.41 -20.21 -4.82
CA TRP A 139 16.70 -19.31 -3.71
C TRP A 139 15.62 -19.36 -2.64
N ARG A 140 16.02 -19.02 -1.42
CA ARG A 140 15.16 -18.94 -0.25
C ARG A 140 15.63 -17.79 0.62
N ASP A 141 14.67 -17.09 1.19
CA ASP A 141 14.93 -16.05 2.20
C ASP A 141 13.95 -16.16 3.34
N SER A 142 14.42 -15.73 4.50
CA SER A 142 13.63 -15.72 5.72
C SER A 142 13.88 -14.46 6.53
N ASN A 143 12.85 -14.00 7.24
CA ASN A 143 12.94 -12.89 8.18
C ASN A 143 12.09 -13.17 9.42
N ASN A 144 12.51 -12.68 10.59
CA ASN A 144 11.80 -12.90 11.85
C ASN A 144 10.48 -12.09 11.98
N THR A 145 10.17 -11.23 11.01
CA THR A 145 8.92 -10.45 10.95
C THR A 145 8.15 -10.83 9.68
N TRP A 146 8.56 -10.34 8.51
CA TRP A 146 8.07 -10.74 7.21
C TRP A 146 9.10 -10.48 6.09
N VAL A 147 8.90 -11.16 4.96
CA VAL A 147 9.60 -10.92 3.69
C VAL A 147 8.78 -10.00 2.80
N ASP A 148 9.44 -9.14 2.02
CA ASP A 148 8.78 -8.17 1.15
C ASP A 148 8.57 -8.72 -0.26
N LEU A 149 7.37 -8.51 -0.81
CA LEU A 149 7.09 -8.73 -2.22
C LEU A 149 7.39 -7.46 -3.01
N VAL A 150 8.60 -7.37 -3.57
CA VAL A 150 9.04 -6.21 -4.35
C VAL A 150 8.69 -6.39 -5.82
N SER A 151 7.94 -5.44 -6.39
CA SER A 151 7.52 -5.49 -7.79
C SER A 151 8.70 -5.69 -8.75
N GLY A 152 8.54 -6.61 -9.71
CA GLY A 152 9.57 -7.00 -10.67
C GLY A 152 10.62 -7.98 -10.13
N SER A 153 10.49 -8.42 -8.88
CA SER A 153 11.34 -9.44 -8.26
C SER A 153 10.50 -10.69 -7.89
N PRO A 154 11.02 -11.92 -8.05
CA PRO A 154 12.31 -12.29 -8.65
C PRO A 154 12.33 -12.07 -10.17
N ALA A 155 13.54 -12.04 -10.75
CA ALA A 155 13.77 -12.02 -12.19
C ALA A 155 15.03 -12.82 -12.55
N LEU A 156 15.17 -13.23 -13.81
CA LEU A 156 16.37 -13.86 -14.35
C LEU A 156 16.99 -13.03 -15.47
N THR A 157 18.32 -12.96 -15.50
CA THR A 157 19.05 -12.47 -16.68
C THR A 157 19.04 -13.52 -17.79
N LYS A 158 19.44 -13.16 -19.02
CA LYS A 158 19.53 -14.13 -20.13
C LYS A 158 20.63 -15.16 -19.91
N SER A 159 21.67 -14.80 -19.17
CA SER A 159 22.73 -15.68 -18.66
C SER A 159 22.30 -16.52 -17.45
N ALA A 160 21.01 -16.50 -17.09
CA ALA A 160 20.40 -17.25 -16.01
C ALA A 160 20.92 -16.89 -14.59
N GLN A 161 21.36 -15.64 -14.40
CA GLN A 161 21.64 -15.12 -13.07
C GLN A 161 20.34 -14.70 -12.38
N LEU A 162 20.18 -15.11 -11.13
CA LEU A 162 19.00 -14.78 -10.34
C LEU A 162 19.14 -13.39 -9.74
N VAL A 163 18.13 -12.55 -10.01
CA VAL A 163 18.01 -11.21 -9.44
C VAL A 163 16.82 -11.17 -8.50
N VAL A 164 17.08 -10.91 -7.22
CA VAL A 164 16.05 -10.73 -6.19
C VAL A 164 16.21 -9.40 -5.47
N VAL A 165 15.14 -8.88 -4.88
CA VAL A 165 15.23 -7.77 -3.93
C VAL A 165 14.88 -8.31 -2.56
N ALA A 166 15.78 -8.10 -1.61
CA ALA A 166 15.62 -8.61 -0.26
C ALA A 166 16.16 -7.60 0.75
N ASP A 167 15.69 -7.70 1.98
CA ASP A 167 16.24 -6.93 3.09
C ASP A 167 17.67 -7.38 3.38
N ARG A 168 18.64 -6.48 3.22
CA ARG A 168 20.03 -6.71 3.61
C ARG A 168 20.55 -5.39 4.17
N ASP A 169 21.05 -5.44 5.41
CA ASP A 169 21.59 -4.27 6.12
C ASP A 169 20.55 -3.13 6.29
N ASP A 170 19.33 -3.49 6.74
CA ASP A 170 18.22 -2.56 7.05
C ASP A 170 17.64 -1.81 5.83
N VAL A 171 17.95 -2.24 4.62
CA VAL A 171 17.32 -1.68 3.41
C VAL A 171 17.00 -2.75 2.39
N LYS A 172 16.01 -2.49 1.54
CA LYS A 172 15.71 -3.36 0.41
C LYS A 172 16.83 -3.21 -0.63
N ARG A 173 17.63 -4.27 -0.82
CA ARG A 173 18.79 -4.29 -1.74
C ARG A 173 18.54 -5.26 -2.89
N ILE A 174 19.11 -4.96 -4.05
CA ILE A 174 19.17 -5.93 -5.16
C ILE A 174 20.27 -6.94 -4.83
N LEU A 175 19.95 -8.22 -4.96
CA LEU A 175 20.90 -9.33 -4.89
C LEU A 175 21.01 -9.98 -6.26
N VAL A 176 22.24 -10.17 -6.74
CA VAL A 176 22.56 -10.94 -7.95
C VAL A 176 23.29 -12.21 -7.52
N ASP A 177 22.68 -13.37 -7.80
CA ASP A 177 23.13 -14.69 -7.33
C ASP A 177 23.44 -14.70 -5.82
N GLY A 178 22.58 -14.05 -5.04
CA GLY A 178 22.68 -13.95 -3.57
C GLY A 178 23.61 -12.84 -3.04
N ASN A 179 24.33 -12.13 -3.90
CA ASN A 179 25.23 -11.05 -3.48
C ASN A 179 24.55 -9.69 -3.57
N ALA A 180 24.50 -8.92 -2.48
CA ALA A 180 23.88 -7.59 -2.50
C ALA A 180 24.73 -6.57 -3.29
N VAL A 181 24.13 -5.92 -4.29
CA VAL A 181 24.84 -5.09 -5.28
C VAL A 181 24.52 -3.59 -5.25
N THR A 182 23.41 -3.17 -4.63
CA THR A 182 23.06 -1.74 -4.43
C THR A 182 23.59 -1.22 -3.09
N PRO A 183 23.95 0.06 -2.93
CA PRO A 183 24.46 0.59 -1.66
C PRO A 183 23.36 0.66 -0.58
N THR A 184 23.76 0.71 0.70
CA THR A 184 22.84 0.84 1.84
C THR A 184 22.23 2.23 1.98
N SER A 185 22.73 3.23 1.25
CA SER A 185 22.13 4.56 1.19
C SER A 185 20.84 4.60 0.37
N LEU A 186 20.53 3.54 -0.37
CA LEU A 186 19.33 3.42 -1.22
C LEU A 186 18.37 2.37 -0.69
N ASN A 187 17.08 2.68 -0.74
CA ASN A 187 16.00 1.72 -0.54
C ASN A 187 15.34 1.41 -1.88
N VAL A 188 15.49 0.17 -2.35
CA VAL A 188 14.93 -0.28 -3.64
C VAL A 188 13.42 -0.44 -3.50
N ARG A 189 12.68 0.15 -4.45
CA ARG A 189 11.21 0.15 -4.50
C ARG A 189 10.63 -0.83 -5.52
N SER A 190 11.31 -1.03 -6.64
CA SER A 190 10.92 -2.00 -7.67
C SER A 190 12.06 -2.27 -8.64
N LEU A 191 12.05 -3.44 -9.27
CA LEU A 191 12.81 -3.69 -10.49
C LEU A 191 11.98 -3.26 -11.70
N VAL A 192 12.63 -2.66 -12.68
CA VAL A 192 12.00 -2.17 -13.92
C VAL A 192 12.41 -3.04 -15.10
N SER A 193 13.71 -3.32 -15.22
CA SER A 193 14.27 -4.13 -16.30
C SER A 193 15.51 -4.86 -15.80
N VAL A 194 15.62 -6.12 -16.14
CA VAL A 194 16.77 -6.97 -15.82
C VAL A 194 17.36 -7.51 -17.12
N SER A 195 18.67 -7.36 -17.29
CA SER A 195 19.44 -7.83 -18.44
C SER A 195 20.84 -8.29 -17.99
N ASP A 196 21.61 -8.90 -18.89
CA ASP A 196 22.99 -9.30 -18.58
C ASP A 196 23.90 -8.09 -18.37
N GLU A 197 23.58 -6.96 -19.01
CA GLU A 197 24.41 -5.75 -19.00
C GLU A 197 24.08 -4.81 -17.85
N ALA A 198 22.80 -4.70 -17.49
CA ALA A 198 22.33 -3.74 -16.50
C ALA A 198 21.00 -4.15 -15.86
N ILE A 199 20.79 -3.64 -14.65
CA ILE A 199 19.51 -3.68 -13.93
C ILE A 199 19.02 -2.25 -13.76
N VAL A 200 17.83 -1.94 -14.27
CA VAL A 200 17.15 -0.66 -14.02
C VAL A 200 16.10 -0.87 -12.94
N PHE A 201 16.07 0.03 -11.96
CA PHE A 201 15.22 -0.08 -10.78
C PHE A 201 14.78 1.29 -10.27
N MET A 202 13.74 1.31 -9.45
CA MET A 202 13.29 2.50 -8.72
C MET A 202 13.83 2.45 -7.30
N ALA A 203 14.34 3.56 -6.78
CA ALA A 203 14.79 3.67 -5.40
C ALA A 203 14.73 5.12 -4.89
N ASN A 204 14.63 5.27 -3.58
CA ASN A 204 14.90 6.54 -2.90
C ASN A 204 16.21 6.47 -2.13
N GLU A 205 16.81 7.62 -1.85
CA GLU A 205 17.83 7.73 -0.81
C GLU A 205 17.15 7.68 0.57
N ILE A 206 17.75 6.98 1.53
CA ILE A 206 17.19 6.84 2.90
C ILE A 206 17.01 8.20 3.58
N THR A 207 17.84 9.19 3.23
CA THR A 207 17.74 10.55 3.76
C THR A 207 16.68 11.41 3.06
N HIS A 208 16.17 10.96 1.91
CA HIS A 208 15.16 11.62 1.08
C HIS A 208 14.00 10.67 0.67
N PRO A 209 13.32 9.98 1.60
CA PRO A 209 12.17 9.11 1.32
C PRO A 209 11.04 9.76 0.53
N GLU A 210 10.87 11.08 0.58
CA GLU A 210 9.83 11.82 -0.14
C GLU A 210 10.02 11.81 -1.66
N ALA A 211 11.22 11.48 -2.16
CA ALA A 211 11.53 11.43 -3.57
C ALA A 211 11.88 10.00 -4.01
N VAL A 212 11.48 9.60 -5.21
CA VAL A 212 11.77 8.27 -5.77
C VAL A 212 12.28 8.46 -7.18
N SER A 213 13.48 7.93 -7.45
CA SER A 213 14.20 8.10 -8.71
C SER A 213 14.44 6.78 -9.42
N ALA A 214 14.68 6.83 -10.73
CA ALA A 214 15.16 5.69 -11.49
C ALA A 214 16.68 5.60 -11.40
N TRP A 215 17.19 4.38 -11.24
CA TRP A 215 18.60 4.06 -11.11
C TRP A 215 18.97 2.92 -12.05
N LYS A 216 20.26 2.84 -12.39
CA LYS A 216 20.85 1.77 -13.17
C LYS A 216 22.03 1.18 -12.41
N TRP A 217 22.02 -0.12 -12.20
CA TRP A 217 23.16 -0.88 -11.74
C TRP A 217 23.83 -1.60 -12.92
N THR A 218 25.16 -1.59 -12.91
CA THR A 218 26.04 -2.42 -13.74
C THR A 218 27.12 -3.03 -12.82
N PRO A 219 27.86 -4.06 -13.25
CA PRO A 219 28.96 -4.61 -12.45
C PRO A 219 30.03 -3.58 -12.05
N SER A 220 30.13 -2.46 -12.77
CA SER A 220 31.10 -1.40 -12.51
C SER A 220 30.56 -0.15 -11.80
N SER A 221 29.24 0.08 -11.79
CA SER A 221 28.67 1.34 -11.29
C SER A 221 27.19 1.24 -10.90
N VAL A 222 26.78 2.14 -10.00
CA VAL A 222 25.38 2.49 -9.73
C VAL A 222 25.20 3.95 -10.10
N GLU A 223 24.28 4.23 -11.01
CA GLU A 223 24.06 5.55 -11.58
C GLU A 223 22.58 5.94 -11.49
N VAL A 224 22.31 7.19 -11.12
CA VAL A 224 20.96 7.74 -11.17
C VAL A 224 20.59 8.11 -12.62
N LEU A 225 19.37 7.79 -13.06
CA LEU A 225 18.86 8.06 -14.41
C LEU A 225 17.91 9.27 -14.47
N THR A 226 17.35 9.67 -13.33
CA THR A 226 16.44 10.82 -13.21
C THR A 226 16.96 11.82 -12.17
N PRO A 227 16.45 13.06 -12.15
CA PRO A 227 16.66 13.96 -11.01
C PRO A 227 16.29 13.27 -9.68
N LEU A 228 16.97 13.68 -8.59
CA LEU A 228 16.75 13.14 -7.24
C LEU A 228 15.56 13.79 -6.52
N ASP A 229 14.92 14.79 -7.13
CA ASP A 229 13.70 15.41 -6.63
C ASP A 229 12.47 14.87 -7.36
N GLY A 230 11.35 14.86 -6.65
CA GLY A 230 10.08 14.37 -7.17
C GLY A 230 9.88 12.87 -7.07
N ILE A 231 8.70 12.44 -7.51
CA ILE A 231 8.35 11.04 -7.69
C ILE A 231 8.40 10.71 -9.18
N HIS A 232 9.26 9.74 -9.51
CA HIS A 232 9.41 9.21 -10.85
C HIS A 232 8.73 7.86 -11.00
N SER A 233 8.30 7.57 -12.23
CA SER A 233 8.06 6.20 -12.70
C SER A 233 8.69 6.03 -14.07
N ILE A 234 9.18 4.83 -14.35
CA ILE A 234 9.84 4.50 -15.62
C ILE A 234 9.28 3.20 -16.19
N ALA A 235 9.11 3.15 -17.49
CA ALA A 235 8.80 1.94 -18.26
C ALA A 235 9.81 1.82 -19.41
N ILE A 236 10.32 0.60 -19.63
CA ILE A 236 11.30 0.31 -20.68
C ILE A 236 10.74 -0.80 -21.56
N GLY A 237 10.72 -0.58 -22.88
CA GLY A 237 10.28 -1.54 -23.88
C GLY A 237 11.11 -1.42 -25.15
N GLY A 238 11.98 -2.40 -25.39
CA GLY A 238 12.90 -2.38 -26.53
C GLY A 238 13.77 -1.10 -26.55
N PRO A 239 13.78 -0.32 -27.64
CA PRO A 239 14.55 0.92 -27.73
C PRO A 239 13.87 2.13 -27.04
N THR A 240 12.68 1.96 -26.46
CA THR A 240 11.86 3.04 -25.93
C THR A 240 11.85 3.04 -24.40
N THR A 241 12.06 4.21 -23.82
CA THR A 241 11.96 4.50 -22.39
C THR A 241 10.93 5.60 -22.18
N VAL A 242 9.99 5.38 -21.27
CA VAL A 242 8.99 6.38 -20.85
C VAL A 242 9.25 6.73 -19.39
N ILE A 243 9.46 8.01 -19.09
CA ILE A 243 9.65 8.52 -17.73
C ILE A 243 8.53 9.49 -17.42
N ARG A 244 7.80 9.26 -16.34
CA ARG A 244 6.90 10.25 -15.74
C ARG A 244 7.57 10.86 -14.52
N ARG A 245 7.45 12.16 -14.33
CA ARG A 245 7.94 12.91 -13.15
C ARG A 245 6.82 13.76 -12.58
N ALA A 246 6.54 13.60 -11.29
CA ALA A 246 5.79 14.56 -10.49
C ALA A 246 6.75 15.21 -9.48
N SER A 247 6.54 16.49 -9.17
CA SER A 247 7.29 17.21 -8.13
C SER A 247 6.39 18.33 -7.58
N ILE A 248 6.66 18.81 -6.37
CA ILE A 248 6.05 20.00 -5.78
C ILE A 248 6.27 21.25 -6.64
N ASN A 249 7.32 21.27 -7.47
CA ASN A 249 7.61 22.37 -8.39
C ASN A 249 6.91 22.25 -9.76
N LEU A 250 6.12 21.19 -9.96
CA LEU A 250 5.46 20.89 -11.22
C LEU A 250 3.94 20.79 -11.01
N VAL A 251 3.20 21.83 -11.40
CA VAL A 251 1.72 21.86 -11.34
C VAL A 251 1.12 20.64 -12.07
N ARG A 252 1.73 20.24 -13.19
CA ARG A 252 1.41 19.02 -13.92
C ARG A 252 2.64 18.11 -13.97
N ALA A 253 2.44 16.82 -13.78
CA ALA A 253 3.48 15.84 -14.03
C ALA A 253 3.93 15.89 -15.50
N THR A 254 5.23 15.74 -15.75
CA THR A 254 5.78 15.65 -17.10
C THR A 254 5.95 14.19 -17.48
N THR A 255 5.71 13.86 -18.74
CA THR A 255 5.97 12.52 -19.29
C THR A 255 6.89 12.66 -20.50
N THR A 256 8.06 12.06 -20.42
CA THR A 256 9.09 12.10 -21.45
C THR A 256 9.25 10.71 -22.05
N VAL A 257 9.18 10.62 -23.37
CA VAL A 257 9.42 9.41 -24.15
C VAL A 257 10.75 9.59 -24.88
N SER A 258 11.71 8.73 -24.58
CA SER A 258 12.99 8.65 -25.28
C SER A 258 13.05 7.36 -26.08
N THR A 259 13.47 7.45 -27.34
CA THR A 259 13.65 6.27 -28.20
C THR A 259 15.00 6.35 -28.92
N THR A 260 15.75 5.24 -28.88
CA THR A 260 17.02 5.10 -29.60
C THR A 260 16.85 4.16 -30.80
N LEU A 261 16.66 4.73 -32.00
CA LEU A 261 16.57 3.97 -33.25
C LEU A 261 17.79 4.24 -34.11
N HIS A 262 18.41 3.19 -34.66
CA HIS A 262 19.59 3.28 -35.53
C HIS A 262 20.77 4.09 -34.93
N GLY A 263 20.91 4.08 -33.60
CA GLY A 263 21.97 4.82 -32.90
C GLY A 263 21.68 6.32 -32.69
N ALA A 264 20.51 6.82 -33.11
CA ALA A 264 20.06 8.18 -32.84
C ALA A 264 19.02 8.19 -31.71
N ALA A 265 19.32 8.91 -30.63
CA ALA A 265 18.36 9.15 -29.55
C ALA A 265 17.43 10.31 -29.92
N THR A 266 16.13 10.08 -29.81
CA THR A 266 15.08 11.10 -29.91
C THR A 266 14.33 11.18 -28.59
N THR A 267 13.93 12.39 -28.20
CA THR A 267 13.19 12.62 -26.96
C THR A 267 11.99 13.51 -27.27
N HIS A 268 10.82 13.09 -26.79
CA HIS A 268 9.56 13.79 -26.93
C HIS A 268 8.89 13.93 -25.57
N ILE A 269 8.30 15.09 -25.31
CA ILE A 269 7.47 15.31 -24.12
C ILE A 269 6.01 15.11 -24.54
N ILE A 270 5.29 14.23 -23.85
CA ILE A 270 3.84 14.11 -24.01
C ILE A 270 3.20 15.32 -23.33
N GLU A 271 2.48 16.11 -24.11
CA GLU A 271 1.74 17.26 -23.59
C GLU A 271 0.65 16.80 -22.61
N SER A 272 0.58 17.45 -21.45
CA SER A 272 -0.42 17.14 -20.43
C SER A 272 -1.57 18.15 -20.48
N PHE A 273 -2.75 17.66 -20.85
CA PHE A 273 -4.01 18.42 -20.84
C PHE A 273 -4.81 18.23 -19.54
N SER A 274 -4.17 17.76 -18.47
CA SER A 274 -4.84 17.64 -17.17
C SER A 274 -5.29 19.02 -16.69
N GLU A 275 -6.44 19.12 -16.03
CA GLU A 275 -6.88 20.38 -15.40
C GLU A 275 -5.82 20.88 -14.40
N GLU A 276 -5.68 22.19 -14.28
CA GLU A 276 -4.84 22.79 -13.23
C GLU A 276 -5.60 22.76 -11.91
N ALA A 277 -4.90 22.40 -10.83
CA ALA A 277 -5.51 22.45 -9.51
C ALA A 277 -5.88 23.90 -9.16
N LEU A 278 -7.05 24.06 -8.54
CA LEU A 278 -7.55 25.37 -8.07
C LEU A 278 -6.76 25.93 -6.88
N VAL A 279 -5.96 25.08 -6.23
CA VAL A 279 -5.14 25.40 -5.07
C VAL A 279 -3.67 25.31 -5.45
N GLN A 280 -2.83 26.08 -4.74
CA GLN A 280 -1.39 26.05 -4.93
C GLN A 280 -0.69 25.59 -3.65
N PRO A 281 -0.26 24.32 -3.56
CA PRO A 281 0.42 23.78 -2.40
C PRO A 281 1.61 24.64 -1.95
N ASN A 282 1.62 24.97 -0.66
CA ASN A 282 2.68 25.68 0.06
C ASN A 282 3.22 24.74 1.13
N VAL A 283 4.08 23.84 0.68
CA VAL A 283 4.55 22.68 1.45
C VAL A 283 5.97 22.92 1.93
N GLN A 284 6.22 22.63 3.19
CA GLN A 284 7.55 22.55 3.78
C GLN A 284 7.81 21.11 4.19
N PHE A 285 8.81 20.47 3.58
CA PHE A 285 9.26 19.14 3.98
C PHE A 285 10.19 19.27 5.18
N ILE A 286 9.88 18.53 6.26
CA ILE A 286 10.55 18.64 7.56
C ILE A 286 10.94 17.24 8.03
N ARG A 287 12.09 17.14 8.70
CA ARG A 287 12.52 15.96 9.46
C ARG A 287 12.32 16.24 10.95
N ALA A 288 11.22 15.76 11.51
CA ALA A 288 10.77 16.16 12.83
C ALA A 288 11.39 15.32 13.96
N GLY A 289 11.82 16.00 15.03
CA GLY A 289 12.24 15.39 16.29
C GLY A 289 13.49 14.51 16.19
N LYS A 290 13.74 13.75 17.26
CA LYS A 290 14.95 12.91 17.38
C LYS A 290 15.02 11.78 16.35
N ARG A 291 13.87 11.25 15.94
CA ARG A 291 13.76 10.18 14.93
C ARG A 291 13.80 10.70 13.49
N GLN A 292 13.86 12.02 13.28
CA GLN A 292 13.87 12.63 11.95
C GLN A 292 12.65 12.20 11.11
N ILE A 293 11.47 12.18 11.73
CA ILE A 293 10.22 11.68 11.13
C ILE A 293 9.88 12.55 9.90
N PRO A 294 9.71 11.96 8.70
CA PRO A 294 9.23 12.69 7.52
C PRO A 294 7.90 13.40 7.79
N CYS A 295 7.88 14.70 7.53
CA CYS A 295 6.69 15.53 7.63
C CYS A 295 6.54 16.42 6.39
N ALA A 296 5.30 16.68 5.99
CA ALA A 296 4.95 17.80 5.12
C ALA A 296 4.04 18.73 5.91
N LEU A 297 4.52 19.95 6.17
CA LEU A 297 3.72 21.03 6.75
C LEU A 297 3.16 21.89 5.62
N ILE A 298 1.84 22.02 5.58
CA ILE A 298 1.12 22.79 4.57
C ILE A 298 0.43 23.97 5.26
N LEU A 299 0.78 25.17 4.83
CA LEU A 299 0.28 26.41 5.42
C LEU A 299 -0.54 27.23 4.40
N PRO A 300 -1.53 28.02 4.87
CA PRO A 300 -2.17 29.01 4.02
C PRO A 300 -1.12 29.99 3.49
N ARG A 301 -1.24 30.39 2.22
CA ARG A 301 -0.23 31.28 1.58
C ARG A 301 -0.24 32.70 2.13
N ASP A 302 -1.40 33.16 2.59
CA ASP A 302 -1.62 34.54 3.05
C ASP A 302 -1.78 34.63 4.57
N ILE A 303 -1.08 33.77 5.31
CA ILE A 303 -1.11 33.80 6.78
C ILE A 303 -0.55 35.13 7.32
N LYS A 304 -1.31 35.81 8.18
CA LYS A 304 -0.86 37.04 8.84
C LYS A 304 0.08 36.68 10.00
N PRO A 305 1.21 37.39 10.18
CA PRO A 305 2.10 37.18 11.32
C PRO A 305 1.34 37.20 12.66
N GLY A 306 1.63 36.24 13.53
CA GLY A 306 0.97 36.09 14.84
C GLY A 306 -0.39 35.38 14.81
N THR A 307 -0.87 34.93 13.64
CA THR A 307 -2.08 34.10 13.55
C THR A 307 -1.79 32.71 14.13
N LYS A 308 -2.67 32.25 15.04
CA LYS A 308 -2.70 30.88 15.55
C LYS A 308 -3.71 30.05 14.75
N LEU A 309 -3.21 29.05 14.04
CA LEU A 309 -4.00 28.17 13.20
C LEU A 309 -4.30 26.86 13.95
N PRO A 310 -5.58 26.40 13.98
CA PRO A 310 -5.85 25.04 14.39
C PRO A 310 -5.06 24.06 13.50
N VAL A 311 -4.55 23.00 14.10
CA VAL A 311 -3.79 21.98 13.39
C VAL A 311 -4.73 20.89 12.90
N LEU A 312 -4.62 20.51 11.62
CA LEU A 312 -5.26 19.32 11.07
C LEU A 312 -4.18 18.32 10.67
N MET A 313 -4.08 17.24 11.42
CA MET A 313 -3.24 16.10 11.07
C MET A 313 -3.93 15.31 9.96
N ASP A 314 -3.22 15.05 8.87
CA ASP A 314 -3.73 14.33 7.69
C ASP A 314 -2.78 13.19 7.27
N PRO A 315 -2.43 12.24 8.17
CA PRO A 315 -1.58 11.10 7.82
C PRO A 315 -2.35 10.03 7.04
N TYR A 316 -1.60 9.06 6.50
CA TYR A 316 -2.12 7.69 6.36
C TYR A 316 -1.60 6.86 7.53
N GLY A 317 -0.27 6.88 7.73
CA GLY A 317 0.39 6.36 8.93
C GLY A 317 0.51 4.83 9.00
N GLY A 318 -0.03 4.10 8.02
CA GLY A 318 0.07 2.65 7.96
C GLY A 318 1.14 2.11 7.01
N PRO A 319 1.38 0.79 7.05
CA PRO A 319 2.19 0.09 6.06
C PRO A 319 1.74 0.36 4.61
N HIS A 320 2.67 0.15 3.67
CA HIS A 320 2.50 0.27 2.21
C HIS A 320 2.19 1.65 1.63
N ALA A 321 1.68 2.61 2.41
CA ALA A 321 1.39 3.94 1.91
C ALA A 321 2.31 5.02 2.48
N GLN A 322 2.63 5.99 1.63
CA GLN A 322 3.46 7.14 1.94
C GLN A 322 2.72 8.39 1.48
N ARG A 323 2.61 9.41 2.34
CA ARG A 323 1.92 10.67 2.00
C ARG A 323 2.86 11.88 1.97
N VAL A 324 4.00 11.82 2.65
CA VAL A 324 5.08 12.81 2.56
C VAL A 324 5.89 12.49 1.32
N VAL A 325 5.39 12.98 0.17
CA VAL A 325 5.99 12.77 -1.15
C VAL A 325 6.19 14.10 -1.87
N ASP A 326 7.26 14.22 -2.65
CA ASP A 326 7.55 15.37 -3.51
C ASP A 326 6.64 15.34 -4.76
N SER A 327 5.40 15.81 -4.61
CA SER A 327 4.40 15.84 -5.66
C SER A 327 3.36 16.94 -5.40
N TYR A 328 3.17 17.84 -6.36
CA TYR A 328 2.17 18.91 -6.27
C TYR A 328 0.76 18.38 -5.98
N THR A 329 0.30 17.42 -6.80
CA THR A 329 -1.07 16.90 -6.72
C THR A 329 -1.35 16.11 -5.44
N ALA A 330 -0.33 15.50 -4.83
CA ALA A 330 -0.49 14.74 -3.59
C ALA A 330 -0.92 15.63 -2.40
N HIS A 331 -0.58 16.93 -2.45
CA HIS A 331 -0.85 17.89 -1.38
C HIS A 331 -2.01 18.83 -1.66
N CYS A 332 -2.71 18.70 -2.79
CA CYS A 332 -3.81 19.62 -3.15
C CYS A 332 -4.97 19.57 -2.14
N THR A 333 -5.40 18.38 -1.69
CA THR A 333 -6.47 18.28 -0.67
C THR A 333 -6.05 18.89 0.66
N SER A 334 -4.81 18.66 1.08
CA SER A 334 -4.24 19.25 2.30
C SER A 334 -4.11 20.77 2.16
N GLN A 335 -3.70 21.28 1.01
CA GLN A 335 -3.69 22.72 0.73
C GLN A 335 -5.09 23.32 0.76
N TRP A 336 -6.09 22.63 0.22
CA TRP A 336 -7.47 23.11 0.27
C TRP A 336 -7.93 23.32 1.72
N PHE A 337 -7.66 22.37 2.63
CA PHE A 337 -7.92 22.56 4.06
C PHE A 337 -7.09 23.69 4.65
N ALA A 338 -5.82 23.84 4.27
CA ALA A 338 -4.99 24.95 4.72
C ALA A 338 -5.61 26.30 4.34
N ASP A 339 -6.10 26.44 3.10
CA ASP A 339 -6.79 27.63 2.60
C ASP A 339 -8.12 27.88 3.32
N GLN A 340 -8.68 26.88 4.03
CA GLN A 340 -9.84 27.04 4.92
C GLN A 340 -9.50 27.53 6.34
N GLY A 341 -8.22 27.76 6.63
CA GLY A 341 -7.74 28.32 7.90
C GLY A 341 -7.08 27.32 8.84
N PHE A 342 -6.59 26.18 8.33
CA PHE A 342 -5.85 25.19 9.12
C PHE A 342 -4.34 25.24 8.84
N ALA A 343 -3.53 24.84 9.81
CA ALA A 343 -2.18 24.34 9.54
C ALA A 343 -2.30 22.83 9.34
N VAL A 344 -2.01 22.32 8.14
CA VAL A 344 -2.17 20.88 7.85
C VAL A 344 -0.81 20.20 7.97
N LEU A 345 -0.74 19.13 8.76
CA LEU A 345 0.48 18.37 8.98
C LEU A 345 0.28 16.91 8.55
N VAL A 346 1.07 16.49 7.57
CA VAL A 346 1.15 15.10 7.09
C VAL A 346 2.41 14.48 7.66
N VAL A 347 2.30 13.29 8.25
CA VAL A 347 3.41 12.61 8.95
C VAL A 347 3.48 11.16 8.51
N ASP A 348 4.65 10.74 8.02
CA ASP A 348 4.96 9.35 7.71
C ASP A 348 5.86 8.77 8.82
N GLY A 349 5.21 8.25 9.86
CA GLY A 349 5.85 7.66 11.04
C GLY A 349 6.34 6.22 10.81
N ARG A 350 6.84 5.60 11.88
CA ARG A 350 7.19 4.17 11.93
C ARG A 350 6.08 3.30 11.33
N GLY A 351 6.48 2.33 10.50
CA GLY A 351 5.58 1.49 9.70
C GLY A 351 5.45 1.93 8.24
N THR A 352 5.67 3.21 7.90
CA THR A 352 5.55 3.68 6.51
C THR A 352 6.77 3.34 5.66
N PRO A 353 6.63 3.18 4.33
CA PRO A 353 7.74 2.81 3.46
C PRO A 353 8.82 3.89 3.31
N GLY A 354 10.08 3.48 3.13
CA GLY A 354 11.14 4.33 2.54
C GLY A 354 12.31 4.73 3.42
N LEU A 355 12.25 4.44 4.72
CA LEU A 355 13.32 4.78 5.67
C LEU A 355 14.15 3.57 6.09
N GLY A 356 13.92 2.41 5.50
CA GLY A 356 14.58 1.16 5.87
C GLY A 356 13.58 0.12 6.36
N THR A 357 14.04 -1.12 6.50
CA THR A 357 13.17 -2.26 6.80
C THR A 357 12.86 -2.35 8.29
N GLU A 358 13.76 -1.96 9.19
CA GLU A 358 13.51 -1.82 10.63
C GLU A 358 12.45 -0.74 10.90
N TRP A 359 12.47 0.38 10.16
CA TRP A 359 11.44 1.42 10.25
C TRP A 359 10.06 0.86 9.88
N GLU A 360 9.98 0.17 8.74
CA GLU A 360 8.74 -0.47 8.26
C GLU A 360 8.26 -1.59 9.22
N ARG A 361 9.17 -2.34 9.84
CA ARG A 361 8.86 -3.48 10.71
C ARG A 361 8.61 -3.15 12.16
N SER A 362 8.79 -1.89 12.56
CA SER A 362 8.52 -1.42 13.91
C SER A 362 7.05 -1.57 14.37
N VAL A 363 6.15 -1.88 13.45
CA VAL A 363 4.72 -2.16 13.71
C VAL A 363 4.39 -3.65 13.77
N TYR A 364 5.39 -4.53 13.69
CA TYR A 364 5.19 -5.97 13.81
C TYR A 364 4.59 -6.32 15.19
N LEU A 365 3.46 -7.02 15.15
CA LEU A 365 2.58 -7.37 16.27
C LEU A 365 1.98 -6.18 17.04
N ASP A 366 2.10 -4.95 16.52
CA ASP A 366 1.50 -3.74 17.09
C ASP A 366 1.32 -2.64 16.02
N LEU A 367 0.16 -2.65 15.36
CA LEU A 367 -0.24 -1.62 14.40
C LEU A 367 -0.70 -0.29 15.05
N ALA A 368 -0.64 -0.16 16.37
CA ALA A 368 -1.22 0.97 17.09
C ALA A 368 -0.18 1.92 17.70
N THR A 369 0.71 1.39 18.54
CA THR A 369 1.47 2.20 19.50
C THR A 369 2.49 3.11 18.80
N ALA A 370 3.42 2.52 18.04
CA ALA A 370 4.48 3.27 17.37
C ALA A 370 3.91 4.29 16.36
N VAL A 371 2.86 3.89 15.64
CA VAL A 371 2.16 4.73 14.67
C VAL A 371 1.61 5.99 15.35
N LEU A 372 0.90 5.84 16.46
CA LEU A 372 0.30 6.97 17.17
C LEU A 372 1.35 7.85 17.87
N GLU A 373 2.35 7.25 18.49
CA GLU A 373 3.46 7.97 19.15
C GLU A 373 4.13 8.93 18.19
N ASP A 374 4.43 8.47 16.97
CA ASP A 374 5.16 9.28 15.99
C ASP A 374 4.32 10.46 15.48
N GLN A 375 2.98 10.36 15.45
CA GLN A 375 2.12 11.52 15.15
C GLN A 375 2.26 12.61 16.21
N VAL A 376 2.30 12.23 17.49
CA VAL A 376 2.41 13.19 18.60
C VAL A 376 3.81 13.80 18.65
N ASP A 377 4.84 12.96 18.52
CA ASP A 377 6.23 13.41 18.54
C ASP A 377 6.54 14.36 17.38
N ALA A 378 6.03 14.06 16.18
CA ALA A 378 6.18 14.94 15.02
C ALA A 378 5.44 16.26 15.22
N LEU A 379 4.18 16.23 15.68
CA LEU A 379 3.39 17.44 15.95
C LEU A 379 4.10 18.37 16.94
N GLN A 380 4.59 17.82 18.06
CA GLN A 380 5.29 18.60 19.08
C GLN A 380 6.60 19.19 18.56
N ALA A 381 7.37 18.40 17.79
CA ALA A 381 8.63 18.85 17.23
C ALA A 381 8.44 19.94 16.16
N VAL A 382 7.46 19.80 15.27
CA VAL A 382 7.16 20.83 14.25
C VAL A 382 6.64 22.10 14.92
N ALA A 383 5.74 22.00 15.89
CA ALA A 383 5.19 23.17 16.57
C ALA A 383 6.22 23.95 17.41
N ALA A 384 7.35 23.34 17.79
CA ALA A 384 8.43 24.04 18.49
C ALA A 384 9.07 25.14 17.63
N ASP A 385 9.18 24.93 16.32
CA ASP A 385 9.75 25.88 15.36
C ASP A 385 8.68 26.67 14.59
N HIS A 386 7.41 26.23 14.64
CA HIS A 386 6.28 26.86 13.97
C HIS A 386 5.24 27.38 14.98
N PRO A 387 5.47 28.57 15.57
CA PRO A 387 4.58 29.14 16.59
C PRO A 387 3.19 29.47 16.07
N GLU A 388 2.92 29.45 14.77
CA GLU A 388 1.59 29.56 14.18
C GLU A 388 0.71 28.33 14.46
N LEU A 389 1.27 27.16 14.78
CA LEU A 389 0.48 25.98 15.14
C LEU A 389 -0.14 26.16 16.53
N ASP A 390 -1.45 25.95 16.60
CA ASP A 390 -2.23 25.98 17.83
C ASP A 390 -2.48 24.57 18.38
N LEU A 391 -1.68 24.17 19.36
CA LEU A 391 -1.76 22.84 19.97
C LEU A 391 -2.98 22.65 20.89
N ASP A 392 -3.71 23.72 21.22
CA ASP A 392 -4.97 23.61 21.95
C ASP A 392 -6.14 23.21 21.02
N ARG A 393 -5.92 23.23 19.70
CA ARG A 393 -6.92 22.94 18.66
C ARG A 393 -6.33 22.05 17.57
N VAL A 394 -6.23 20.75 17.88
CA VAL A 394 -5.64 19.75 16.97
C VAL A 394 -6.68 18.71 16.58
N ALA A 395 -6.99 18.61 15.29
CA ALA A 395 -7.80 17.54 14.72
C ALA A 395 -6.93 16.52 13.99
N ILE A 396 -7.48 15.34 13.75
CA ILE A 396 -6.89 14.34 12.86
C ILE A 396 -7.95 13.77 11.91
N ARG A 397 -7.57 13.55 10.66
CA ARG A 397 -8.43 12.87 9.68
C ARG A 397 -7.65 11.81 8.92
N GLY A 398 -8.37 10.79 8.45
CA GLY A 398 -7.81 9.80 7.55
C GLY A 398 -8.85 8.85 6.98
N TRP A 399 -8.42 8.04 6.02
CA TRP A 399 -9.24 7.02 5.35
C TRP A 399 -8.53 5.66 5.44
N SER A 400 -9.29 4.56 5.51
CA SER A 400 -8.73 3.19 5.67
C SER A 400 -7.87 3.09 6.94
N PHE A 401 -6.61 2.68 6.85
CA PHE A 401 -5.67 2.70 7.97
C PHE A 401 -5.56 4.10 8.61
N GLY A 402 -5.59 5.16 7.81
CA GLY A 402 -5.62 6.54 8.34
C GLY A 402 -6.89 6.83 9.14
N GLY A 403 -8.01 6.20 8.79
CA GLY A 403 -9.25 6.27 9.57
C GLY A 403 -9.13 5.55 10.90
N TYR A 404 -8.51 4.36 10.90
CA TYR A 404 -8.14 3.64 12.12
C TYR A 404 -7.27 4.52 13.03
N LEU A 405 -6.20 5.12 12.48
CA LEU A 405 -5.30 6.01 13.21
C LEU A 405 -6.03 7.25 13.76
N ALA A 406 -6.92 7.87 12.97
CA ALA A 406 -7.69 9.03 13.42
C ALA A 406 -8.60 8.69 14.62
N ALA A 407 -9.31 7.56 14.57
CA ALA A 407 -10.13 7.10 15.69
C ALA A 407 -9.26 6.70 16.89
N LEU A 408 -8.17 5.97 16.68
CA LEU A 408 -7.21 5.58 17.72
C LEU A 408 -6.66 6.81 18.47
N ALA A 409 -6.33 7.87 17.73
CA ALA A 409 -5.75 9.10 18.27
C ALA A 409 -6.68 9.78 19.30
N VAL A 410 -7.98 9.90 19.02
CA VAL A 410 -8.94 10.48 19.97
C VAL A 410 -9.34 9.55 21.11
N LEU A 411 -9.12 8.23 20.97
CA LEU A 411 -9.32 7.28 22.06
C LEU A 411 -8.14 7.26 23.04
N ARG A 412 -6.90 7.28 22.52
CA ARG A 412 -5.68 7.06 23.31
C ARG A 412 -4.94 8.34 23.68
N ARG A 413 -5.04 9.38 22.86
CA ARG A 413 -4.41 10.69 23.10
C ARG A 413 -5.42 11.84 23.02
N PRO A 414 -6.55 11.78 23.75
CA PRO A 414 -7.51 12.88 23.79
C PRO A 414 -6.93 14.15 24.43
N ASP A 415 -5.77 14.07 25.10
CA ASP A 415 -4.98 15.20 25.58
C ASP A 415 -4.31 15.99 24.45
N VAL A 416 -4.09 15.37 23.28
CA VAL A 416 -3.48 15.98 22.09
C VAL A 416 -4.51 16.21 21.00
N PHE A 417 -5.30 15.19 20.67
CA PHE A 417 -6.27 15.24 19.57
C PHE A 417 -7.65 15.58 20.11
N HIS A 418 -8.22 16.66 19.58
CA HIS A 418 -9.42 17.30 20.07
C HIS A 418 -10.66 16.94 19.24
N SER A 419 -10.49 16.49 18.00
CA SER A 419 -11.55 16.02 17.10
C SER A 419 -10.98 15.04 16.07
N ALA A 420 -11.77 14.08 15.60
CA ALA A 420 -11.35 13.14 14.56
C ALA A 420 -12.41 12.88 13.48
N VAL A 421 -11.94 12.71 12.25
CA VAL A 421 -12.72 12.17 11.12
C VAL A 421 -12.08 10.85 10.69
N ALA A 422 -12.79 9.75 10.88
CA ALA A 422 -12.35 8.40 10.52
C ALA A 422 -13.21 7.86 9.36
N GLY A 423 -12.62 7.84 8.16
CA GLY A 423 -13.24 7.28 6.97
C GLY A 423 -12.82 5.83 6.73
N ALA A 424 -13.77 4.96 6.41
CA ALA A 424 -13.59 3.52 6.23
C ALA A 424 -12.59 2.87 7.22
N PRO A 425 -12.68 3.11 8.54
CA PRO A 425 -11.66 2.66 9.48
C PRO A 425 -11.70 1.13 9.67
N VAL A 426 -10.54 0.49 9.74
CA VAL A 426 -10.41 -0.88 10.25
C VAL A 426 -10.52 -0.84 11.78
N THR A 427 -11.66 -1.22 12.33
CA THR A 427 -11.93 -1.14 13.78
C THR A 427 -11.71 -2.46 14.54
N GLU A 428 -11.63 -3.58 13.82
CA GLU A 428 -11.47 -4.95 14.34
C GLU A 428 -10.70 -5.78 13.32
N TRP A 429 -9.41 -6.03 13.59
CA TRP A 429 -8.51 -6.65 12.62
C TRP A 429 -8.91 -8.07 12.18
N ARG A 430 -9.73 -8.79 12.97
CA ARG A 430 -10.26 -10.10 12.55
C ARG A 430 -11.24 -10.05 11.39
N LEU A 431 -11.77 -8.87 11.06
CA LEU A 431 -12.65 -8.70 9.91
C LEU A 431 -11.87 -8.38 8.62
N TYR A 432 -10.55 -8.20 8.71
CA TYR A 432 -9.70 -7.90 7.57
C TYR A 432 -8.96 -9.15 7.08
N ASP A 433 -8.42 -9.13 5.87
CA ASP A 433 -7.99 -10.35 5.18
C ASP A 433 -6.75 -11.01 5.82
N THR A 434 -6.53 -12.28 5.47
CA THR A 434 -5.42 -13.11 5.96
C THR A 434 -4.05 -12.54 5.63
N PHE A 435 -3.82 -12.09 4.40
CA PHE A 435 -2.47 -11.78 3.95
C PHE A 435 -1.99 -10.44 4.48
N TYR A 436 -2.84 -9.41 4.48
CA TYR A 436 -2.50 -8.15 5.14
C TYR A 436 -2.32 -8.37 6.63
N THR A 437 -3.34 -8.92 7.29
CA THR A 437 -3.42 -8.88 8.75
C THR A 437 -2.45 -9.84 9.43
N GLU A 438 -2.31 -11.08 8.92
CA GLU A 438 -1.39 -12.05 9.52
C GLU A 438 0.08 -11.67 9.34
N ARG A 439 0.43 -10.88 8.32
CA ARG A 439 1.77 -10.29 8.17
C ARG A 439 2.13 -9.39 9.35
N TYR A 440 1.19 -8.55 9.77
CA TYR A 440 1.45 -7.52 10.77
C TYR A 440 1.09 -7.94 12.19
N LEU A 441 0.07 -8.79 12.38
CA LEU A 441 -0.46 -9.16 13.71
C LEU A 441 -0.36 -10.66 14.00
N GLY A 442 0.13 -11.47 13.04
CA GLY A 442 0.18 -12.93 13.17
C GLY A 442 -1.19 -13.59 13.04
N ASN A 443 -1.25 -14.90 13.27
CA ASN A 443 -2.50 -15.66 13.19
C ASN A 443 -3.28 -15.58 14.52
N PRO A 444 -4.53 -15.05 14.53
CA PRO A 444 -5.30 -14.86 15.75
C PRO A 444 -5.74 -16.17 16.43
N ALA A 445 -5.71 -17.30 15.71
CA ALA A 445 -5.96 -18.62 16.28
C ALA A 445 -4.74 -19.18 17.06
N ILE A 446 -3.55 -18.60 16.84
CA ILE A 446 -2.31 -18.93 17.57
C ILE A 446 -2.11 -17.93 18.72
N ASP A 447 -2.14 -16.63 18.42
CA ASP A 447 -2.06 -15.56 19.40
C ASP A 447 -3.03 -14.42 19.07
N ALA A 448 -4.03 -14.25 19.93
CA ALA A 448 -5.04 -13.20 19.80
C ALA A 448 -4.59 -11.86 20.40
N ALA A 449 -3.53 -11.81 21.22
CA ALA A 449 -3.15 -10.62 21.97
C ALA A 449 -2.85 -9.39 21.09
N PRO A 450 -2.15 -9.50 19.94
CA PRO A 450 -1.96 -8.38 19.01
C PRO A 450 -3.27 -7.82 18.46
N TYR A 451 -4.27 -8.67 18.23
CA TYR A 451 -5.60 -8.25 17.74
C TYR A 451 -6.38 -7.53 18.84
N GLU A 452 -6.34 -8.05 20.07
CA GLU A 452 -7.03 -7.42 21.21
C GLU A 452 -6.46 -6.04 21.55
N SER A 453 -5.13 -5.88 21.47
CA SER A 453 -4.43 -4.63 21.79
C SER A 453 -4.56 -3.57 20.70
N THR A 454 -4.96 -3.95 19.49
CA THR A 454 -5.10 -3.04 18.33
C THR A 454 -6.56 -2.86 17.90
N SER A 455 -7.52 -3.57 18.51
CA SER A 455 -8.96 -3.38 18.25
C SER A 455 -9.50 -2.10 18.88
N LEU A 456 -10.19 -1.27 18.08
CA LEU A 456 -10.83 -0.04 18.57
C LEU A 456 -12.11 -0.34 19.36
N ILE A 457 -12.76 -1.48 19.08
CA ILE A 457 -13.99 -1.90 19.77
C ILE A 457 -13.75 -2.03 21.27
N ASN A 458 -12.62 -2.62 21.66
CA ASN A 458 -12.21 -2.81 23.06
C ASN A 458 -11.99 -1.48 23.81
N GLU A 459 -11.74 -0.41 23.07
CA GLU A 459 -11.43 0.91 23.62
C GLU A 459 -12.56 1.93 23.46
N ALA A 460 -13.73 1.54 22.94
CA ALA A 460 -14.86 2.43 22.69
C ALA A 460 -15.23 3.29 23.93
N HIS A 461 -15.17 2.70 25.13
CA HIS A 461 -15.45 3.39 26.40
C HIS A 461 -14.48 4.53 26.74
N LYS A 462 -13.33 4.64 26.05
CA LYS A 462 -12.35 5.71 26.25
C LYS A 462 -12.71 6.99 25.49
N LEU A 463 -13.61 6.95 24.51
CA LEU A 463 -13.94 8.14 23.71
C LEU A 463 -14.41 9.30 24.59
N SER A 464 -13.75 10.45 24.44
CA SER A 464 -14.09 11.69 25.14
C SER A 464 -14.04 12.92 24.23
N ARG A 465 -13.79 12.73 22.94
CA ARG A 465 -13.65 13.78 21.93
C ARG A 465 -14.63 13.53 20.77
N PRO A 466 -15.06 14.57 20.06
CA PRO A 466 -15.88 14.42 18.85
C PRO A 466 -15.23 13.48 17.83
N LEU A 467 -16.05 12.58 17.29
CA LEU A 467 -15.66 11.60 16.29
C LEU A 467 -16.75 11.51 15.20
N LEU A 468 -16.35 11.70 13.95
CA LEU A 468 -17.16 11.43 12.76
C LEU A 468 -16.66 10.14 12.11
N LEU A 469 -17.53 9.15 11.99
CA LEU A 469 -17.31 7.93 11.23
C LEU A 469 -17.95 8.09 9.84
N VAL A 470 -17.21 7.76 8.77
CA VAL A 470 -17.72 7.75 7.39
C VAL A 470 -17.46 6.39 6.77
N HIS A 471 -18.44 5.74 6.15
CA HIS A 471 -18.22 4.40 5.58
C HIS A 471 -19.10 4.13 4.35
N GLY A 472 -18.52 3.53 3.32
CA GLY A 472 -19.25 2.96 2.20
C GLY A 472 -20.00 1.68 2.59
N LEU A 473 -21.31 1.61 2.36
CA LEU A 473 -22.08 0.42 2.71
C LEU A 473 -21.88 -0.75 1.75
N ALA A 474 -21.28 -0.51 0.59
CA ALA A 474 -20.91 -1.54 -0.39
C ALA A 474 -19.40 -1.84 -0.39
N ASP A 475 -18.67 -1.41 0.65
CA ASP A 475 -17.23 -1.65 0.79
C ASP A 475 -16.96 -3.16 0.92
N ASP A 476 -16.20 -3.69 -0.04
CA ASP A 476 -15.79 -5.08 -0.19
C ASP A 476 -14.34 -5.33 0.24
N ASN A 477 -13.63 -4.27 0.65
CA ASN A 477 -12.31 -4.36 1.26
C ASN A 477 -12.39 -4.18 2.78
N VAL A 478 -12.73 -2.98 3.26
CA VAL A 478 -13.01 -2.73 4.68
C VAL A 478 -14.52 -2.79 4.88
N VAL A 479 -15.06 -3.99 5.08
CA VAL A 479 -16.51 -4.17 5.15
C VAL A 479 -17.18 -3.26 6.19
N ALA A 480 -18.39 -2.78 5.88
CA ALA A 480 -19.12 -1.81 6.73
C ALA A 480 -19.37 -2.31 8.17
N ALA A 481 -19.25 -3.62 8.42
CA ALA A 481 -19.29 -4.22 9.75
C ALA A 481 -18.32 -3.53 10.72
N HIS A 482 -17.15 -3.05 10.26
CA HIS A 482 -16.21 -2.31 11.09
C HIS A 482 -16.83 -1.08 11.75
N THR A 483 -17.39 -0.16 10.96
CA THR A 483 -18.03 1.05 11.49
C THR A 483 -19.28 0.72 12.29
N LEU A 484 -20.09 -0.24 11.84
CA LEU A 484 -21.34 -0.60 12.53
C LEU A 484 -21.09 -1.23 13.91
N GLN A 485 -20.13 -2.16 14.02
CA GLN A 485 -19.77 -2.78 15.31
C GLN A 485 -19.15 -1.76 16.27
N PHE A 486 -18.27 -0.88 15.77
CA PHE A 486 -17.66 0.15 16.61
C PHE A 486 -18.66 1.21 17.07
N SER A 487 -19.55 1.67 16.17
CA SER A 487 -20.66 2.56 16.52
C SER A 487 -21.57 1.95 17.59
N SER A 488 -21.89 0.65 17.48
CA SER A 488 -22.64 -0.08 18.50
C SER A 488 -21.91 -0.11 19.85
N ALA A 489 -20.60 -0.36 19.86
CA ALA A 489 -19.79 -0.37 21.08
C ALA A 489 -19.71 1.02 21.74
N LEU A 490 -19.54 2.08 20.94
CA LEU A 490 -19.55 3.47 21.41
C LEU A 490 -20.90 3.83 22.05
N LEU A 491 -22.01 3.50 21.38
CA LEU A 491 -23.35 3.73 21.91
C LEU A 491 -23.59 2.97 23.22
N ALA A 492 -23.21 1.69 23.28
CA ALA A 492 -23.33 0.87 24.49
C ALA A 492 -22.52 1.44 25.67
N ALA A 493 -21.38 2.07 25.40
CA ALA A 493 -20.57 2.78 26.39
C ALA A 493 -21.04 4.21 26.70
N GLY A 494 -22.17 4.66 26.12
CA GLY A 494 -22.73 6.00 26.32
C GLY A 494 -21.90 7.11 25.68
N LYS A 495 -21.16 6.81 24.60
CA LYS A 495 -20.24 7.75 23.94
C LYS A 495 -20.87 8.36 22.68
N PRO A 496 -21.07 9.69 22.63
CA PRO A 496 -21.62 10.34 21.45
C PRO A 496 -20.62 10.31 20.29
N HIS A 497 -21.14 10.08 19.08
CA HIS A 497 -20.38 10.07 17.83
C HIS A 497 -21.34 10.34 16.65
N GLU A 498 -20.82 10.85 15.53
CA GLU A 498 -21.56 11.05 14.28
C GLU A 498 -21.21 9.92 13.30
N VAL A 499 -22.19 9.43 12.52
CA VAL A 499 -21.98 8.41 11.48
C VAL A 499 -22.59 8.88 10.17
N LEU A 500 -21.79 8.92 9.10
CA LEU A 500 -22.21 9.17 7.72
C LEU A 500 -22.07 7.88 6.89
N PRO A 501 -23.14 7.09 6.76
CA PRO A 501 -23.16 5.95 5.85
C PRO A 501 -23.33 6.42 4.39
N LEU A 502 -22.56 5.85 3.47
CA LEU A 502 -22.59 6.16 2.04
C LEU A 502 -23.16 4.96 1.27
N SER A 503 -24.39 5.06 0.78
CA SER A 503 -25.04 3.97 0.05
C SER A 503 -24.43 3.78 -1.35
N GLY A 504 -24.20 2.52 -1.75
CA GLY A 504 -23.65 2.18 -3.07
C GLY A 504 -22.19 2.58 -3.30
N VAL A 505 -21.51 3.06 -2.25
CA VAL A 505 -20.09 3.40 -2.27
C VAL A 505 -19.30 2.21 -1.74
N THR A 506 -18.26 1.80 -2.46
CA THR A 506 -17.30 0.76 -2.05
C THR A 506 -16.23 1.36 -1.13
N HIS A 507 -14.97 0.92 -1.21
CA HIS A 507 -13.89 1.45 -0.39
C HIS A 507 -13.54 2.92 -0.68
N MET A 508 -13.76 3.40 -1.91
CA MET A 508 -13.43 4.76 -2.33
C MET A 508 -14.68 5.50 -2.83
N THR A 509 -14.64 6.84 -2.79
CA THR A 509 -15.69 7.72 -3.35
C THR A 509 -15.24 8.29 -4.70
N PRO A 510 -15.32 7.54 -5.83
CA PRO A 510 -14.82 8.01 -7.11
C PRO A 510 -15.69 9.10 -7.76
N GLN A 511 -16.96 9.24 -7.33
CA GLN A 511 -17.87 10.22 -7.92
C GLN A 511 -17.50 11.63 -7.43
N ALA A 512 -17.11 12.51 -8.36
CA ALA A 512 -16.61 13.86 -8.07
C ALA A 512 -17.53 14.66 -7.12
N VAL A 513 -18.84 14.64 -7.37
CA VAL A 513 -19.84 15.34 -6.54
C VAL A 513 -19.88 14.79 -5.11
N VAL A 514 -19.75 13.47 -4.94
CA VAL A 514 -19.73 12.84 -3.61
C VAL A 514 -18.43 13.19 -2.89
N ALA A 515 -17.29 13.11 -3.58
CA ALA A 515 -15.98 13.47 -3.02
C ALA A 515 -15.92 14.93 -2.57
N GLU A 516 -16.42 15.87 -3.38
CA GLU A 516 -16.48 17.30 -3.04
C GLU A 516 -17.35 17.56 -1.82
N ASN A 517 -18.59 17.06 -1.82
CA ASN A 517 -19.51 17.28 -0.70
C ASN A 517 -19.04 16.59 0.58
N LEU A 518 -18.32 15.46 0.45
CA LEU A 518 -17.71 14.79 1.59
C LEU A 518 -16.62 15.68 2.23
N LEU A 519 -15.76 16.32 1.44
CA LEU A 519 -14.76 17.27 1.97
C LEU A 519 -15.43 18.47 2.67
N LEU A 520 -16.49 19.02 2.07
CA LEU A 520 -17.26 20.11 2.69
C LEU A 520 -17.92 19.68 4.01
N HIS A 521 -18.45 18.46 4.08
CA HIS A 521 -19.04 17.91 5.29
C HIS A 521 -17.99 17.70 6.40
N GLN A 522 -16.82 17.17 6.05
CA GLN A 522 -15.71 17.04 7.00
C GLN A 522 -15.25 18.41 7.52
N LEU A 523 -15.15 19.41 6.64
CA LEU A 523 -14.80 20.78 7.03
C LEU A 523 -15.81 21.38 8.01
N ASP A 524 -17.12 21.21 7.77
CA ASP A 524 -18.16 21.67 8.70
C ASP A 524 -18.02 21.01 10.07
N PHE A 525 -17.88 19.68 10.10
CA PHE A 525 -17.67 18.93 11.33
C PHE A 525 -16.46 19.46 12.12
N LEU A 526 -15.32 19.65 11.45
CA LEU A 526 -14.11 20.17 12.08
C LEU A 526 -14.31 21.59 12.63
N ARG A 527 -14.97 22.49 11.88
CA ARG A 527 -15.26 23.86 12.35
C ARG A 527 -16.19 23.91 13.56
N ARG A 528 -17.08 22.91 13.72
CA ARG A 528 -18.00 22.83 14.87
C ARG A 528 -17.35 22.25 16.13
N THR A 529 -16.31 21.43 15.97
CA THR A 529 -15.80 20.54 17.04
C THR A 529 -14.42 20.91 17.54
N LEU A 530 -13.73 21.79 16.84
CA LEU A 530 -12.39 22.30 17.14
C LEU A 530 -12.45 23.78 17.53
#